data_AF-A0A442SIS3-F1
#
_entry.id   AF-A0A442SIS3-F1
#
_cell.length_a   1.000
_cell.length_b   1.000
_cell.length_c   1.000
_cell.angle_alpha   90.00
_cell.angle_beta   90.00
_cell.angle_gamma   90.00
#
_symmetry.space_group_name_H-M   'P 1'
#
loop_
_entity.id
_entity.type
_entity.pdbx_description
1 polymer ?
#
loop_
_entity_poly.entity_id
_entity_poly.type
_entity_poly.pdbx_seq_one_letter_code
_entity_poly.pdbx_strand_id
1 'polypeptide(L)'
;IGLFYDKVWVYGPPDFYDPLIGLDVPPAVRAKMKFVGFLQRSLQKNELPGHRPDGDYILVTTGGGGDGGDLIHSVIDAYQQDPQLQHRAL
;
A
#
# COMPACT_ATOMS: atom_id res chain seq x y z
N ILE A 1 -16.82 17.56 -9.40
CA ILE A 1 -15.34 17.60 -9.57
C ILE A 1 -14.93 18.50 -10.73
N GLY A 2 -15.39 18.27 -11.97
CA GLY A 2 -14.95 19.04 -13.14
C GLY A 2 -15.20 20.56 -13.11
N LEU A 3 -16.19 21.03 -12.33
CA LEU A 3 -16.49 22.45 -12.13
C LEU A 3 -15.77 23.07 -10.92
N PHE A 4 -15.30 22.26 -9.97
CA PHE A 4 -14.81 22.74 -8.67
C PHE A 4 -13.29 22.62 -8.52
N TYR A 5 -12.65 21.78 -9.32
CA TYR A 5 -11.21 21.55 -9.26
C TYR A 5 -10.58 21.83 -10.62
N ASP A 6 -9.44 22.52 -10.60
CA ASP A 6 -8.64 22.80 -11.80
C ASP A 6 -7.68 21.68 -12.16
N LYS A 7 -7.25 20.89 -11.16
CA LYS A 7 -6.28 19.80 -11.31
C LYS A 7 -6.70 18.60 -10.48
N VAL A 8 -6.46 17.41 -11.02
CA VAL A 8 -6.58 16.13 -10.31
C VAL A 8 -5.23 15.44 -10.41
N TRP A 9 -4.57 15.22 -9.27
CA TRP A 9 -3.26 14.56 -9.23
C TRP A 9 -3.41 13.11 -8.82
N VAL A 10 -2.87 12.21 -9.64
CA VAL A 10 -2.86 10.78 -9.39
C VAL A 10 -1.46 10.38 -8.97
N TYR A 11 -1.35 9.84 -7.77
CA TYR A 11 -0.11 9.29 -7.25
C TYR A 11 0.20 7.97 -7.96
N GLY A 12 1.42 7.84 -8.47
CA GLY A 12 1.85 6.73 -9.32
C GLY A 12 1.97 7.10 -10.80
N PRO A 13 2.61 6.22 -11.59
CA PRO A 13 2.77 6.42 -13.03
C PRO A 13 1.56 5.87 -13.81
N PRO A 14 1.33 6.35 -15.05
CA PRO A 14 0.17 5.96 -15.86
C PRO A 14 0.16 4.49 -16.29
N ASP A 15 1.30 3.82 -16.27
CA ASP A 15 1.48 2.40 -16.61
C ASP A 15 1.24 1.45 -15.42
N PHE A 16 1.10 1.98 -14.19
CA PHE A 16 0.81 1.18 -13.01
C PHE A 16 -0.69 0.83 -12.91
N TYR A 17 -1.54 1.85 -12.85
CA TYR A 17 -2.99 1.68 -12.79
C TYR A 17 -3.71 2.99 -13.11
N ASP A 18 -4.81 2.91 -13.86
CA ASP A 18 -5.70 4.04 -14.05
C ASP A 18 -6.86 3.99 -13.03
N PRO A 19 -6.91 4.91 -12.05
CA PRO A 19 -7.92 4.89 -10.97
C PRO A 19 -9.33 5.18 -11.45
N LEU A 20 -9.52 5.60 -12.70
CA LEU A 20 -10.83 5.89 -13.27
C LEU A 20 -11.42 4.70 -14.05
N ILE A 21 -10.68 3.59 -14.20
CA ILE A 21 -11.22 2.36 -14.78
C ILE A 21 -12.43 1.89 -13.97
N GLY A 22 -13.52 1.57 -14.68
CA GLY A 22 -14.77 1.10 -14.06
C GLY A 22 -15.68 2.20 -13.52
N LEU A 23 -15.30 3.48 -13.65
CA LEU A 23 -16.12 4.63 -13.26
C LEU A 23 -16.67 5.36 -14.49
N ASP A 24 -17.91 5.81 -14.41
CA ASP A 24 -18.43 6.77 -15.39
C ASP A 24 -17.87 8.17 -15.08
N VAL A 25 -16.87 8.58 -15.86
CA VAL A 25 -16.11 9.81 -15.62
C VAL A 25 -16.35 10.84 -16.71
N PRO A 26 -16.86 12.04 -16.36
CA PRO A 26 -16.99 13.13 -17.32
C PRO A 26 -15.65 13.49 -17.97
N PRO A 27 -15.60 13.76 -19.29
CA PRO A 27 -14.36 14.11 -19.99
C PRO A 27 -13.61 15.30 -19.35
N ALA A 28 -14.34 16.26 -18.76
CA ALA A 28 -13.76 17.40 -18.08
C ALA A 28 -12.92 17.02 -16.84
N VAL A 29 -13.22 15.91 -16.16
CA VAL A 29 -12.42 15.41 -15.03
C VAL A 29 -11.16 14.73 -15.54
N ARG A 30 -11.31 13.88 -16.57
CA ARG A 30 -10.19 13.18 -17.24
C ARG A 30 -9.16 14.18 -17.79
N ALA A 31 -9.62 15.24 -18.45
CA ALA A 31 -8.75 16.27 -19.02
C ALA A 31 -7.87 17.01 -17.98
N LYS A 32 -8.34 17.06 -16.72
CA LYS A 32 -7.64 17.70 -15.60
C LYS A 32 -6.74 16.74 -14.82
N MET A 33 -6.72 15.46 -15.18
CA MET A 33 -5.97 14.43 -14.50
C MET A 33 -4.49 14.43 -14.92
N LYS A 34 -3.60 14.36 -13.94
CA LYS A 34 -2.14 14.28 -14.13
C LYS A 34 -1.54 13.22 -13.20
N PHE A 35 -0.84 12.26 -13.78
CA PHE A 35 -0.01 11.33 -13.02
C PHE A 35 1.25 12.05 -12.55
N VAL A 36 1.58 11.92 -11.26
CA VAL A 36 2.74 12.59 -10.66
C VAL A 36 3.91 11.63 -10.40
N GLY A 37 3.77 10.35 -10.78
CA GLY A 37 4.76 9.32 -10.47
C GLY A 37 4.79 8.99 -8.98
N PHE A 38 5.80 8.21 -8.57
CA PHE A 38 6.04 7.93 -7.16
C PHE A 38 6.99 8.97 -6.57
N LEU A 39 6.72 9.37 -5.33
CA LEU A 39 7.61 10.27 -4.61
C LEU A 39 8.89 9.50 -4.30
N GLN A 40 10.03 10.02 -4.77
CA GLN A 40 11.33 9.50 -4.40
C GLN A 40 11.57 9.79 -2.91
N ARG A 41 11.47 8.75 -2.08
CA ARG A 41 11.80 8.86 -0.67
C ARG A 41 13.30 8.66 -0.50
N SER A 42 14.04 9.72 -0.18
CA SER A 42 15.39 9.57 0.35
C SER A 42 15.28 9.08 1.79
N LEU A 43 15.35 7.77 2.00
CA LEU A 43 15.52 7.23 3.35
C LEU A 43 16.88 7.70 3.86
N GLN A 44 16.92 8.32 5.05
CA GLN A 44 18.20 8.47 5.75
C GLN A 44 18.75 7.06 5.96
N LYS A 45 19.97 6.80 5.49
CA LYS A 45 20.63 5.48 5.48
C LYS A 45 20.82 4.85 6.88
N ASN A 46 20.41 5.52 7.95
CA ASN A 46 21.00 5.30 9.26
C ASN A 46 20.22 4.42 10.23
N GLU A 47 19.06 3.87 9.89
CA GLU A 47 18.42 2.88 10.76
C GLU A 47 17.78 1.78 9.92
N LEU A 48 18.57 0.75 9.61
CA LEU A 48 17.97 -0.57 9.44
C LEU A 48 17.29 -0.91 10.76
N PRO A 49 16.00 -1.29 10.79
CA PRO A 49 15.37 -1.73 12.03
C PRO A 49 16.25 -2.83 12.63
N GLY A 50 16.64 -2.68 13.89
CA GLY A 50 17.67 -3.50 14.55
C GLY A 50 17.35 -4.99 14.63
N HIS A 51 16.16 -5.41 14.18
CA HIS A 51 15.74 -6.79 14.14
C HIS A 51 15.12 -7.13 12.77
N ARG A 52 15.98 -7.44 11.79
CA ARG A 52 15.56 -8.14 10.57
C ARG A 52 15.90 -9.62 10.76
N PRO A 53 14.93 -10.54 10.68
CA PRO A 53 15.21 -11.97 10.74
C PRO A 53 16.18 -12.39 9.63
N ASP A 54 17.10 -13.29 9.94
CA ASP A 54 17.87 -14.00 8.92
C ASP A 54 16.96 -14.97 8.16
N GLY A 55 17.15 -15.08 6.84
CA GLY A 55 16.39 -15.97 5.97
C GLY A 55 15.04 -15.40 5.50
N ASP A 56 14.19 -16.28 4.99
CA ASP A 56 12.86 -15.93 4.50
C ASP A 56 11.91 -15.67 5.69
N TYR A 57 11.15 -14.58 5.60
CA TYR A 57 10.19 -14.18 6.62
C TYR A 57 8.95 -13.57 5.99
N ILE A 58 7.86 -13.60 6.74
CA ILE A 58 6.59 -12.94 6.41
C ILE A 58 6.60 -11.57 7.08
N LEU A 59 6.54 -10.50 6.29
CA LEU A 59 6.35 -9.15 6.83
C LEU A 59 4.85 -8.90 7.04
N VAL A 60 4.46 -8.71 8.29
CA VAL A 60 3.11 -8.43 8.73
C VAL A 60 3.06 -6.98 9.19
N THR A 61 2.51 -6.12 8.35
CA THR A 61 2.37 -4.69 8.68
C THR A 61 0.93 -4.26 8.47
N THR A 62 0.41 -3.52 9.44
CA THR A 62 -0.93 -2.94 9.37
C THR A 62 -0.83 -1.44 9.14
N GLY A 63 -1.72 -0.90 8.32
CA GLY A 63 -1.88 0.55 8.20
C GLY A 63 -2.55 1.17 9.43
N GLY A 64 -2.72 2.50 9.41
CA GLY A 64 -3.42 3.24 10.47
C GLY A 64 -4.94 3.21 10.39
N GLY A 65 -5.52 2.21 9.73
CA GLY A 65 -6.96 1.97 9.69
C GLY A 65 -7.47 1.42 11.03
N GLY A 66 -8.65 0.81 11.04
CA GLY A 66 -9.23 0.20 12.25
C GLY A 66 -9.11 -1.32 12.30
N ASP A 67 -8.71 -1.95 11.21
CA ASP A 67 -8.73 -3.39 10.94
C ASP A 67 -7.42 -4.10 11.28
N GLY A 68 -6.41 -3.36 11.74
CA GLY A 68 -5.10 -3.92 12.05
C GLY A 68 -5.14 -5.00 13.14
N GLY A 69 -5.98 -4.82 14.16
CA GLY A 69 -6.11 -5.80 15.24
C GLY A 69 -6.56 -7.18 14.74
N ASP A 70 -7.64 -7.22 13.95
CA ASP A 70 -8.20 -8.45 13.39
C ASP A 70 -7.23 -9.13 12.42
N LEU A 71 -6.46 -8.34 11.66
CA LEU A 71 -5.40 -8.86 10.80
C LEU A 71 -4.31 -9.56 11.62
N ILE A 72 -3.82 -8.93 12.69
CA ILE A 72 -2.80 -9.52 13.56
C ILE A 72 -3.32 -10.80 14.23
N HIS A 73 -4.56 -10.78 14.72
CA HIS A 73 -5.20 -11.98 15.27
C HIS A 73 -5.27 -13.12 14.26
N SER A 74 -5.67 -12.82 13.03
CA SER A 74 -5.74 -13.82 11.95
C SER A 74 -4.38 -14.47 11.65
N VAL A 75 -3.29 -13.70 11.71
CA VAL A 75 -1.94 -14.24 11.55
C VAL A 75 -1.59 -15.18 12.70
N ILE A 76 -1.84 -14.76 13.95
CA ILE A 76 -1.56 -15.59 15.13
C ILE A 76 -2.35 -16.91 15.07
N ASP A 77 -3.63 -16.82 14.73
CA ASP A 77 -4.51 -17.98 14.61
C ASP A 77 -3.99 -18.95 13.53
N ALA A 78 -3.48 -18.45 12.40
CA ALA A 78 -2.89 -19.29 11.37
C ALA A 78 -1.69 -20.11 11.89
N TYR A 79 -0.78 -19.50 12.66
CA TYR A 79 0.34 -20.23 13.29
C TYR A 79 -0.12 -21.23 14.35
N GLN A 80 -1.23 -20.97 15.03
CA GLN A 80 -1.79 -21.89 16.02
C GLN A 80 -2.45 -23.11 15.36
N GLN A 81 -3.07 -22.92 14.18
CA GLN A 81 -3.79 -23.98 13.48
C GLN A 81 -2.89 -24.85 12.59
N ASP A 82 -1.80 -24.29 12.05
CA ASP A 82 -0.90 -25.02 11.16
C ASP A 82 0.55 -25.06 11.68
N PRO A 83 0.96 -26.18 12.33
CA PRO A 83 2.34 -26.37 12.79
C PRO A 83 3.39 -26.44 11.67
N GLN A 84 2.97 -26.59 10.40
CA GLN A 84 3.88 -26.57 9.25
C GLN A 84 4.24 -25.14 8.82
N LEU A 85 3.50 -24.13 9.29
CA LEU A 85 3.84 -22.71 9.07
C LEU A 85 5.05 -22.32 9.93
N GLN A 86 6.24 -22.60 9.43
CA GLN A 86 7.51 -22.41 10.16
C GLN A 86 8.26 -21.12 9.81
N HIS A 87 7.73 -20.32 8.89
CA HIS A 87 8.34 -19.06 8.49
C HIS A 87 8.28 -18.09 9.67
N ARG A 88 9.27 -17.23 9.83
CA ARG A 88 9.22 -16.20 10.88
C ARG A 88 8.31 -15.07 10.42
N ALA A 89 7.46 -14.54 11.30
CA ALA A 89 6.72 -13.31 11.04
C ALA A 89 7.43 -12.12 11.69
N LEU A 90 7.47 -10.98 10.98
CA LEU A 90 7.98 -9.69 11.46
C LEU A 90 6.87 -8.64 11.42
#